data_AF-A0A8J6LEL1-F1
#
_entry.id   AF-A0A8J6LEL1-F1
#
_cell.length_a   1.000
_cell.length_b   1.000
_cell.length_c   1.000
_cell.angle_alpha   90.00
_cell.angle_beta   90.00
_cell.angle_gamma   90.00
#
_symmetry.space_group_name_H-M   'P 1'
#
loop_
_entity.id
_entity.type
_entity.pdbx_description
1 polymer ?
#
loop_
_entity_poly.entity_id
_entity_poly.type
_entity_poly.pdbx_seq_one_letter_code
_entity_poly.pdbx_strand_id
1 'polypeptide(L)'
;MSVARVVLLHLFLFVACAQGRKGIGGTEQDWGYITVRPSAHMFWWLYYTTCTDVSNYTDRPLIIWLQGGPGMPSSGYGNFLEIGPHNSSFYKREGSFVDNFNVLFVDNPVGVGYSYVSDSATKLVTNGAEIGEDLYSFFKVFITERHPEFKNVPIYVFGESYGGKMATEFVYALTQFESHTLNPIL
;
A
#
# COMPACT_ATOMS: atom_id res chain seq x y z
N MET A 1 -13.23 -34.19 49.32
CA MET A 1 -12.54 -32.89 49.11
C MET A 1 -11.92 -32.91 47.73
N SER A 2 -12.58 -32.32 46.73
CA SER A 2 -12.06 -32.21 45.35
C SER A 2 -11.78 -30.74 45.08
N VAL A 3 -10.52 -30.41 44.81
CA VAL A 3 -10.09 -29.04 44.49
C VAL A 3 -10.07 -28.92 42.97
N ALA A 4 -11.05 -28.22 42.41
CA ALA A 4 -11.06 -27.84 41.01
C ALA A 4 -9.96 -26.80 40.75
N ARG A 5 -8.99 -27.15 39.91
CA ARG A 5 -7.98 -26.21 39.41
C ARG A 5 -8.60 -25.39 38.27
N VAL A 6 -8.83 -24.11 38.53
CA VAL A 6 -9.15 -23.12 37.49
C VAL A 6 -7.85 -22.82 36.73
N VAL A 7 -7.81 -23.16 35.45
CA VAL A 7 -6.72 -22.78 34.54
C VAL A 7 -7.08 -21.42 33.95
N LEU A 8 -6.37 -20.37 34.37
CA LEU A 8 -6.53 -19.01 33.87
C LEU A 8 -5.68 -18.85 32.59
N LEU A 9 -6.32 -18.98 31.43
CA LEU A 9 -5.69 -18.78 30.13
C LEU A 9 -5.45 -17.26 29.93
N HIS A 10 -4.21 -16.81 30.10
CA HIS A 10 -3.83 -15.45 29.74
C HIS A 10 -3.62 -15.38 28.23
N LEU A 11 -4.58 -14.80 27.53
CA LEU A 11 -4.46 -14.51 26.10
C LEU A 11 -3.51 -13.30 25.94
N PHE A 12 -2.24 -13.57 25.64
CA PHE A 12 -1.32 -12.53 25.20
C PHE A 12 -1.72 -12.09 23.79
N LEU A 13 -2.46 -10.98 23.70
CA LEU A 13 -2.61 -10.22 22.46
C LEU A 13 -1.24 -9.62 22.13
N PHE A 14 -0.42 -10.36 21.38
CA PHE A 14 0.72 -9.79 20.68
C PHE A 14 0.16 -8.86 19.60
N VAL A 15 0.10 -7.57 19.91
CA VAL A 15 0.06 -6.54 18.87
C VAL A 15 1.43 -6.61 18.20
N ALA A 16 1.51 -7.37 17.12
CA ALA A 16 2.66 -7.33 16.23
C ALA A 16 2.66 -5.94 15.59
N CYS A 17 3.36 -4.98 16.18
CA CYS A 17 3.74 -3.77 15.45
C CYS A 17 4.60 -4.25 14.29
N ALA A 18 4.09 -4.10 13.05
CA ALA A 18 4.91 -4.30 11.88
C ALA A 18 6.09 -3.33 11.97
N GLN A 19 7.29 -3.87 12.16
CA GLN A 19 8.51 -3.08 12.27
C GLN A 19 9.09 -2.91 10.87
N GLY A 20 9.17 -1.66 10.40
CA GLY A 20 9.69 -1.35 9.08
C GLY A 20 11.12 -1.88 8.87
N ARG A 21 11.42 -2.27 7.65
CA ARG A 21 12.77 -2.63 7.23
C ARG A 21 13.59 -1.34 7.08
N LYS A 22 14.81 -1.33 7.60
CA LYS A 22 15.75 -0.23 7.33
C LYS A 22 16.24 -0.33 5.89
N GLY A 23 16.05 0.74 5.12
CA GLY A 23 16.41 0.80 3.72
C GLY A 23 17.24 2.01 3.33
N ILE A 24 16.96 2.55 2.15
CA ILE A 24 17.73 3.63 1.54
C ILE A 24 17.77 4.84 2.48
N GLY A 25 18.97 5.34 2.76
CA GLY A 25 19.19 6.46 3.67
C GLY A 25 18.75 6.23 5.12
N GLY A 26 18.60 4.97 5.55
CA GLY A 26 18.16 4.62 6.89
C GLY A 26 16.65 4.82 7.13
N THR A 27 15.88 5.07 6.08
CA THR A 27 14.41 5.17 6.17
C THR A 27 13.80 3.85 6.61
N GLU A 28 12.74 3.94 7.40
CA GLU A 28 11.89 2.80 7.68
C GLU A 28 10.92 2.62 6.50
N GLN A 29 10.93 1.44 5.92
CA GLN A 29 10.16 1.11 4.73
C GLN A 29 9.76 -0.36 4.74
N ASP A 30 8.72 -0.72 4.00
CA ASP A 30 8.41 -2.11 3.68
C ASP A 30 8.07 -2.22 2.20
N TRP A 31 8.21 -3.42 1.64
CA TRP A 31 7.88 -3.68 0.25
C TRP A 31 7.61 -5.14 0.03
N GLY A 32 6.81 -5.42 -0.99
CA GLY A 32 6.45 -6.78 -1.34
C GLY A 32 5.55 -6.85 -2.55
N TYR A 33 4.91 -8.00 -2.68
CA TYR A 33 3.98 -8.29 -3.76
C TYR A 33 2.64 -8.73 -3.19
N ILE A 34 1.56 -8.36 -3.86
CA ILE A 34 0.22 -8.89 -3.63
C ILE A 34 -0.28 -9.52 -4.93
N THR A 35 -0.72 -10.75 -4.85
CA THR A 35 -1.39 -11.45 -5.96
C THR A 35 -2.84 -10.97 -6.01
N VAL A 36 -3.19 -10.16 -7.01
CA VAL A 36 -4.52 -9.54 -7.13
C VAL A 36 -5.52 -10.43 -7.87
N ARG A 37 -5.01 -11.33 -8.70
CA ARG A 37 -5.76 -12.39 -9.39
C ARG A 37 -4.78 -13.49 -9.83
N PRO A 38 -5.25 -14.67 -10.29
CA PRO A 38 -4.36 -15.75 -10.70
C PRO A 38 -3.32 -15.29 -11.72
N SER A 39 -2.04 -15.55 -11.41
CA SER A 39 -0.87 -15.20 -12.22
C SER A 39 -0.62 -13.70 -12.40
N ALA A 40 -1.21 -12.82 -11.59
CA ALA A 40 -1.01 -11.38 -11.66
C ALA A 40 -0.62 -10.81 -10.29
N HIS A 41 0.54 -10.16 -10.23
CA HIS A 41 1.19 -9.75 -8.99
C HIS A 41 1.55 -8.27 -9.05
N MET A 42 1.04 -7.49 -8.08
CA MET A 42 1.34 -6.06 -7.96
C MET A 42 2.42 -5.83 -6.90
N PHE A 43 3.45 -5.10 -7.27
CA PHE A 43 4.49 -4.63 -6.38
C PHE A 43 4.06 -3.34 -5.67
N TRP A 44 4.47 -3.22 -4.41
CA TRP A 44 4.25 -2.04 -3.60
C TRP A 44 5.47 -1.73 -2.75
N TRP A 45 5.65 -0.44 -2.46
CA TRP A 45 6.70 0.07 -1.60
C TRP A 45 6.14 1.12 -0.65
N LEU A 46 6.12 0.81 0.63
CA LEU A 46 5.69 1.67 1.72
C LEU A 46 6.89 2.36 2.35
N TYR A 47 6.79 3.68 2.53
CA TYR A 47 7.63 4.44 3.45
C TYR A 47 6.80 4.88 4.66
N TYR A 48 7.33 4.64 5.85
CA TYR A 48 6.76 5.17 7.08
C TYR A 48 7.17 6.64 7.24
N THR A 49 6.26 7.45 7.78
CA THR A 49 6.55 8.86 7.98
C THR A 49 7.77 9.08 8.87
N THR A 50 8.61 10.07 8.53
CA THR A 50 9.75 10.49 9.37
C THR A 50 9.39 11.61 10.33
N CYS A 51 8.10 11.93 10.46
CA CYS A 51 7.62 13.00 11.31
C CYS A 51 7.88 12.69 12.79
N THR A 52 8.48 13.62 13.52
CA THR A 52 8.93 13.42 14.91
C THR A 52 8.01 14.02 15.97
N ASP A 53 6.94 14.71 15.56
CA ASP A 53 5.94 15.32 16.45
C ASP A 53 4.75 14.39 16.76
N VAL A 54 4.79 13.16 16.25
CA VAL A 54 3.80 12.10 16.50
C VAL A 54 4.44 10.94 17.26
N SER A 55 3.61 10.17 17.99
CA SER A 55 4.11 9.03 18.78
C SER A 55 4.20 7.76 17.95
N ASN A 56 3.27 7.56 17.01
CA ASN A 56 3.26 6.43 16.10
C ASN A 56 3.11 6.91 14.66
N TYR A 57 3.70 6.19 13.70
CA TYR A 57 3.55 6.52 12.28
C TYR A 57 2.09 6.48 11.82
N THR A 58 1.24 5.66 12.44
CA THR A 58 -0.21 5.57 12.17
C THR A 58 -1.00 6.81 12.61
N ASP A 59 -0.39 7.71 13.39
CA ASP A 59 -1.01 9.00 13.72
C ASP A 59 -0.98 9.96 12.52
N ARG A 60 -0.24 9.60 11.45
CA ARG A 60 -0.23 10.30 10.16
C ARG A 60 -1.00 9.51 9.10
N PRO A 61 -1.69 10.19 8.18
CA PRO A 61 -2.37 9.55 7.06
C PRO A 61 -1.48 8.65 6.21
N LEU A 62 -2.12 7.70 5.51
CA LEU A 62 -1.52 6.92 4.44
C LEU A 62 -1.91 7.52 3.09
N ILE A 63 -0.91 7.96 2.33
CA ILE A 63 -1.06 8.37 0.94
C ILE A 63 -0.76 7.16 0.05
N ILE A 64 -1.69 6.81 -0.83
CA ILE A 64 -1.47 5.86 -1.92
C ILE A 64 -1.15 6.68 -3.17
N TRP A 65 0.05 6.50 -3.72
CA TRP A 65 0.50 7.22 -4.91
C TRP A 65 0.44 6.33 -6.15
N LEU A 66 -0.32 6.79 -7.15
CA LEU A 66 -0.48 6.14 -8.45
C LEU A 66 0.14 7.01 -9.55
N GLN A 67 1.32 6.62 -10.01
CA GLN A 67 1.97 7.24 -11.16
C GLN A 67 1.15 7.08 -12.43
N GLY A 68 1.28 8.03 -13.33
CA GLY A 68 0.66 7.97 -14.65
C GLY A 68 1.42 7.16 -15.69
N GLY A 69 1.37 7.66 -16.91
CA GLY A 69 1.71 6.95 -18.13
C GLY A 69 0.47 6.90 -19.04
N PRO A 70 -0.11 5.72 -19.33
CA PRO A 70 0.00 4.49 -18.54
C PRO A 70 1.34 3.77 -18.74
N GLY A 71 1.86 3.17 -17.67
CA GLY A 71 3.07 2.34 -17.73
C GLY A 71 4.31 2.88 -17.00
N MET A 72 4.23 4.01 -16.29
CA MET A 72 5.35 4.49 -15.47
C MET A 72 5.22 3.95 -14.04
N PRO A 73 6.28 3.37 -13.45
CA PRO A 73 6.20 2.81 -12.09
C PRO A 73 6.24 3.88 -11.02
N SER A 74 5.29 3.83 -10.08
CA SER A 74 5.28 4.67 -8.87
C SER A 74 6.54 4.43 -8.02
N SER A 75 7.00 3.19 -7.93
CA SER A 75 8.19 2.82 -7.17
C SER A 75 9.49 3.42 -7.74
N GLY A 76 9.47 3.79 -9.03
CA GLY A 76 10.58 4.41 -9.75
C GLY A 76 10.43 5.93 -9.85
N TYR A 77 9.43 6.40 -10.60
CA TYR A 77 9.21 7.81 -10.91
C TYR A 77 8.72 8.58 -9.68
N GLY A 78 7.53 8.25 -9.16
CA GLY A 78 6.96 8.93 -8.00
C GLY A 78 7.91 8.92 -6.79
N ASN A 79 8.56 7.78 -6.54
CA ASN A 79 9.52 7.65 -5.44
C ASN A 79 10.81 8.45 -5.68
N PHE A 80 11.58 8.13 -6.72
CA PHE A 80 12.95 8.66 -6.84
C PHE A 80 13.05 9.96 -7.62
N LEU A 81 12.04 10.34 -8.39
CA LEU A 81 12.07 11.57 -9.20
C LEU A 81 11.22 12.68 -8.59
N GLU A 82 10.22 12.34 -7.78
CA GLU A 82 9.19 13.30 -7.37
C GLU A 82 9.10 13.46 -5.85
N ILE A 83 8.32 12.62 -5.18
CA ILE A 83 7.85 12.86 -3.80
C ILE A 83 8.46 11.93 -2.75
N GLY A 84 9.19 10.89 -3.16
CA GLY A 84 9.85 9.98 -2.23
C GLY A 84 11.03 10.61 -1.49
N PRO A 85 11.57 9.92 -0.47
CA PRO A 85 12.51 10.50 0.49
C PRO A 85 13.90 10.74 -0.09
N HIS A 86 14.21 10.14 -1.23
CA HIS A 86 15.51 10.26 -1.88
C HIS A 86 15.33 10.51 -3.38
N ASN A 87 16.30 11.19 -3.99
CA ASN A 87 16.37 11.31 -5.43
C ASN A 87 17.03 10.08 -6.08
N SER A 88 17.09 10.05 -7.42
CA SER A 88 17.70 8.95 -8.19
C SER A 88 19.20 8.75 -7.95
N SER A 89 19.89 9.75 -7.37
CA SER A 89 21.28 9.65 -6.91
C SER A 89 21.37 9.26 -5.43
N PHE A 90 20.25 8.83 -4.81
CA PHE A 90 20.11 8.44 -3.41
C PHE A 90 20.43 9.53 -2.38
N TYR A 91 20.46 10.80 -2.79
CA TYR A 91 20.52 11.92 -1.84
C TYR A 91 19.14 12.16 -1.25
N LYS A 92 19.09 12.50 0.05
CA LYS A 92 17.84 12.89 0.71
C LYS A 92 17.18 14.05 -0.04
N ARG A 93 15.88 13.96 -0.25
CA ARG A 93 15.05 15.01 -0.84
C ARG A 93 14.50 15.90 0.26
N GLU A 94 14.60 17.22 0.07
CA GLU A 94 13.89 18.18 0.90
C GLU A 94 12.43 18.31 0.43
N GLY A 95 11.48 18.35 1.36
CA GLY A 95 10.05 18.45 1.04
C GLY A 95 9.46 17.15 0.50
N SER A 96 9.97 16.00 0.96
CA SER A 96 9.37 14.72 0.63
C SER A 96 8.00 14.61 1.27
N PHE A 97 7.06 13.90 0.62
CA PHE A 97 5.78 13.58 1.26
C PHE A 97 5.98 12.72 2.52
N VAL A 98 7.03 11.91 2.57
CA VAL A 98 7.38 11.05 3.71
C VAL A 98 7.70 11.87 4.97
N ASP A 99 8.09 13.14 4.82
CA ASP A 99 8.37 14.03 5.95
C ASP A 99 7.13 14.21 6.86
N ASN A 100 5.91 14.02 6.33
CA ASN A 100 4.66 14.26 7.06
C ASN A 100 3.61 13.13 6.95
N PHE A 101 3.78 12.20 6.01
CA PHE A 101 2.79 11.14 5.72
C PHE A 101 3.47 9.79 5.56
N ASN A 102 2.70 8.72 5.76
CA ASN A 102 3.08 7.41 5.24
C ASN A 102 2.77 7.40 3.73
N VAL A 103 3.66 6.88 2.91
CA VAL A 103 3.50 6.90 1.45
C VAL A 103 3.67 5.50 0.87
N LEU A 104 2.61 5.01 0.24
CA LEU A 104 2.55 3.73 -0.45
C LEU A 104 2.62 3.97 -1.96
N PHE A 105 3.75 3.66 -2.56
CA PHE A 105 3.92 3.63 -4.01
C PHE A 105 3.46 2.28 -4.55
N VAL A 106 2.49 2.29 -5.46
CA VAL A 106 1.96 1.06 -6.08
C VAL A 106 2.32 1.07 -7.55
N ASP A 107 3.02 0.02 -8.00
CA ASP A 107 3.31 -0.16 -9.42
C ASP A 107 2.06 -0.73 -10.11
N ASN A 108 1.31 0.17 -10.72
CA ASN A 108 0.01 -0.09 -11.31
C ASN A 108 -0.03 0.46 -12.75
N PRO A 109 -0.66 -0.26 -13.71
CA PRO A 109 -1.29 -1.58 -13.57
C PRO A 109 -0.33 -2.77 -13.49
N VAL A 110 -0.85 -4.00 -13.36
CA VAL A 110 -0.04 -5.21 -13.46
C VAL A 110 0.77 -5.20 -14.76
N GLY A 111 2.07 -5.53 -14.69
CA GLY A 111 3.01 -5.44 -15.81
C GLY A 111 3.86 -4.16 -15.82
N VAL A 112 3.56 -3.19 -14.95
CA VAL A 112 4.33 -1.96 -14.80
C VAL A 112 5.39 -2.10 -13.72
N GLY A 113 6.60 -1.59 -13.97
CA GLY A 113 7.67 -1.59 -12.97
C GLY A 113 8.06 -2.98 -12.54
N TYR A 114 7.95 -3.23 -11.24
CA TYR A 114 8.18 -4.56 -10.68
C TYR A 114 6.92 -5.45 -10.70
N SER A 115 5.73 -4.91 -10.95
CA SER A 115 4.50 -5.69 -11.08
C SER A 115 4.52 -6.55 -12.36
N TYR A 116 4.06 -7.80 -12.27
CA TYR A 116 4.22 -8.77 -13.36
C TYR A 116 3.08 -9.78 -13.45
N VAL A 117 3.01 -10.44 -14.61
CA VAL A 117 2.23 -11.66 -14.82
C VAL A 117 3.16 -12.85 -14.99
N SER A 118 2.85 -13.98 -14.36
CA SER A 118 3.74 -15.16 -14.34
C SER A 118 3.45 -16.19 -15.45
N ASP A 119 2.36 -16.03 -16.19
CA ASP A 119 1.86 -17.02 -17.15
C ASP A 119 1.87 -16.47 -18.60
N SER A 120 1.01 -15.49 -18.89
CA SER A 120 0.84 -14.95 -20.25
C SER A 120 0.53 -13.47 -20.25
N ALA A 121 0.99 -12.75 -21.27
CA ALA A 121 0.66 -11.33 -21.49
C ALA A 121 -0.85 -11.09 -21.68
N THR A 122 -1.63 -12.13 -22.02
CA THR A 122 -3.11 -12.07 -22.03
C THR A 122 -3.71 -11.80 -20.64
N LYS A 123 -2.92 -11.97 -19.59
CA LYS A 123 -3.28 -11.59 -18.22
C LYS A 123 -3.00 -10.11 -17.94
N LEU A 124 -2.49 -9.30 -18.85
CA LEU A 124 -2.39 -7.85 -18.61
C LEU A 124 -3.79 -7.22 -18.74
N VAL A 125 -4.05 -6.20 -17.92
CA VAL A 125 -5.32 -5.47 -17.98
C VAL A 125 -5.41 -4.62 -19.25
N THR A 126 -6.63 -4.44 -19.75
CA THR A 126 -6.89 -3.76 -21.03
C THR A 126 -7.83 -2.57 -20.92
N ASN A 127 -8.46 -2.36 -19.78
CA ASN A 127 -9.42 -1.28 -19.54
C ASN A 127 -9.40 -0.77 -18.09
N GLY A 128 -10.06 0.36 -17.85
CA GLY A 128 -10.10 1.03 -16.54
C GLY A 128 -10.79 0.23 -15.44
N ALA A 129 -11.85 -0.51 -15.77
CA ALA A 129 -12.57 -1.34 -14.80
C ALA A 129 -11.68 -2.44 -14.22
N GLU A 130 -10.94 -3.14 -15.10
CA GLU A 130 -9.96 -4.16 -14.67
C GLU A 130 -8.85 -3.55 -13.80
N ILE A 131 -8.40 -2.33 -14.09
CA ILE A 131 -7.44 -1.60 -13.23
C ILE A 131 -8.04 -1.34 -11.84
N GLY A 132 -9.28 -0.85 -11.78
CA GLY A 132 -9.98 -0.60 -10.52
C GLY A 132 -10.17 -1.86 -9.69
N GLU A 133 -10.53 -2.98 -10.33
CA GLU A 133 -10.69 -4.29 -9.67
C GLU A 133 -9.37 -4.86 -9.11
N ASP A 134 -8.28 -4.77 -9.90
CA ASP A 134 -6.95 -5.19 -9.44
C ASP A 134 -6.47 -4.30 -8.27
N LEU A 135 -6.69 -2.98 -8.32
CA LEU A 135 -6.35 -2.05 -7.23
C LEU A 135 -7.20 -2.25 -5.96
N TYR A 136 -8.49 -2.54 -6.10
CA TYR A 136 -9.34 -2.91 -4.97
C TYR A 136 -8.83 -4.19 -4.30
N SER A 137 -8.55 -5.23 -5.10
CA SER A 137 -8.05 -6.51 -4.61
C SER A 137 -6.70 -6.35 -3.91
N PHE A 138 -5.81 -5.53 -4.50
CA PHE A 138 -4.55 -5.11 -3.89
C PHE A 138 -4.77 -4.49 -2.51
N PHE A 139 -5.60 -3.43 -2.45
CA PHE A 139 -5.80 -2.64 -1.24
C PHE A 139 -6.44 -3.45 -0.12
N LYS A 140 -7.41 -4.30 -0.46
CA LYS A 140 -8.04 -5.24 0.47
C LYS A 140 -7.01 -6.12 1.16
N VAL A 141 -6.16 -6.81 0.39
CA VAL A 141 -5.12 -7.67 0.96
C VAL A 141 -4.08 -6.85 1.72
N PHE A 142 -3.72 -5.66 1.22
CA PHE A 142 -2.77 -4.77 1.89
C PHE A 142 -3.25 -4.40 3.29
N ILE A 143 -4.48 -3.89 3.43
CA ILE A 143 -5.05 -3.45 4.71
C ILE A 143 -5.47 -4.62 5.61
N THR A 144 -5.83 -5.78 5.08
CA THR A 144 -6.31 -6.88 5.93
C THR A 144 -5.23 -7.87 6.34
N GLU A 145 -4.19 -8.05 5.53
CA GLU A 145 -3.19 -9.11 5.72
C GLU A 145 -1.75 -8.60 5.84
N ARG A 146 -1.41 -7.45 5.22
CA ARG A 146 -0.02 -6.96 5.20
C ARG A 146 0.23 -5.89 6.24
N HIS A 147 -0.63 -4.88 6.29
CA HIS A 147 -0.52 -3.75 7.19
C HIS A 147 -1.87 -3.41 7.85
N PRO A 148 -2.42 -4.32 8.68
CA PRO A 148 -3.69 -4.10 9.39
C PRO A 148 -3.68 -2.89 10.33
N GLU A 149 -2.51 -2.40 10.72
CA GLU A 149 -2.35 -1.17 11.49
C GLU A 149 -2.89 0.08 10.76
N PHE A 150 -2.94 0.09 9.42
CA PHE A 150 -3.49 1.22 8.65
C PHE A 150 -5.02 1.19 8.50
N LYS A 151 -5.72 0.15 8.99
CA LYS A 151 -7.17 0.00 8.81
C LYS A 151 -7.97 1.21 9.31
N ASN A 152 -7.55 1.81 10.43
CA ASN A 152 -8.23 2.95 11.04
C ASN A 152 -7.51 4.28 10.78
N VAL A 153 -6.56 4.31 9.86
CA VAL A 153 -5.78 5.51 9.50
C VAL A 153 -6.49 6.22 8.35
N PRO A 154 -6.55 7.57 8.32
CA PRO A 154 -7.06 8.29 7.15
C PRO A 154 -6.24 7.94 5.89
N ILE A 155 -6.93 7.54 4.82
CA ILE A 155 -6.31 7.11 3.56
C ILE A 155 -6.68 8.09 2.45
N TYR A 156 -5.68 8.52 1.70
CA TYR A 156 -5.86 9.40 0.55
C TYR A 156 -5.22 8.77 -0.69
N VAL A 157 -5.99 8.68 -1.77
CA VAL A 157 -5.52 8.19 -3.06
C VAL A 157 -5.15 9.38 -3.93
N PHE A 158 -3.87 9.46 -4.29
CA PHE A 158 -3.34 10.47 -5.20
C PHE A 158 -2.97 9.82 -6.54
N GLY A 159 -3.20 10.54 -7.62
CA GLY A 159 -2.83 10.11 -8.95
C GLY A 159 -2.31 11.27 -9.78
N GLU A 160 -1.25 11.02 -10.55
CA GLU A 160 -0.63 12.01 -11.43
C GLU A 160 -0.81 11.63 -12.90
N SER A 161 -1.11 12.59 -13.77
CA SER A 161 -1.34 12.33 -15.21
C SER A 161 -2.43 11.26 -15.41
N TYR A 162 -2.18 10.20 -16.19
CA TYR A 162 -3.11 9.07 -16.33
C TYR A 162 -3.41 8.37 -14.97
N GLY A 163 -2.54 8.52 -13.98
CA GLY A 163 -2.73 8.07 -12.60
C GLY A 163 -3.99 8.65 -11.96
N GLY A 164 -4.42 9.86 -12.35
CA GLY A 164 -5.69 10.42 -11.90
C GLY A 164 -6.92 9.62 -12.36
N LYS A 165 -6.88 9.08 -13.59
CA LYS A 165 -7.91 8.14 -14.06
C LYS A 165 -7.88 6.86 -13.24
N MET A 166 -6.70 6.26 -13.04
CA MET A 166 -6.54 5.03 -12.27
C MET A 166 -6.97 5.19 -10.81
N ALA A 167 -6.68 6.34 -10.18
CA ALA A 167 -7.17 6.69 -8.85
C ALA A 167 -8.70 6.77 -8.80
N THR A 168 -9.32 7.33 -9.84
CA THR A 168 -10.79 7.40 -9.93
C THR A 168 -11.41 6.02 -10.09
N GLU A 169 -10.86 5.17 -10.97
CA GLU A 169 -11.30 3.78 -11.14
C GLU A 169 -11.15 2.96 -9.85
N PHE A 170 -10.04 3.15 -9.13
CA PHE A 170 -9.82 2.51 -7.83
C PHE A 170 -10.86 2.93 -6.79
N VAL A 171 -11.06 4.23 -6.60
CA VAL A 171 -12.04 4.72 -5.62
C VAL A 171 -13.46 4.30 -6.01
N TYR A 172 -13.78 4.31 -7.31
CA TYR A 172 -15.05 3.81 -7.80
C TYR A 172 -15.25 2.32 -7.45
N ALA A 173 -14.28 1.46 -7.79
CA ALA A 173 -14.31 0.04 -7.45
C ALA A 173 -14.46 -0.18 -5.93
N LEU A 174 -13.70 0.55 -5.12
CA LEU A 174 -13.80 0.52 -3.66
C LEU A 174 -15.23 0.81 -3.20
N THR A 175 -15.86 1.90 -3.66
CA THR A 175 -17.25 2.20 -3.28
C THR A 175 -18.26 1.14 -3.72
N GLN A 176 -18.06 0.55 -4.90
CA GLN A 176 -18.94 -0.49 -5.42
C GLN A 176 -18.86 -1.76 -4.59
N PHE A 177 -17.65 -2.23 -4.29
CA PHE A 177 -17.48 -3.46 -3.53
C PHE A 177 -17.88 -3.28 -2.06
N GLU A 178 -17.44 -2.20 -1.41
CA GLU A 178 -17.70 -1.99 0.03
C GLU A 178 -19.19 -1.80 0.35
N SER A 179 -19.97 -1.18 -0.54
CA SER A 179 -21.42 -1.03 -0.37
C SER A 179 -22.21 -2.35 -0.46
N HIS A 180 -21.59 -3.40 -0.99
CA HIS A 180 -22.24 -4.71 -1.20
C HIS A 180 -21.63 -5.83 -0.33
N THR A 181 -20.69 -5.53 0.58
CA THR A 181 -20.15 -6.53 1.50
C THR A 181 -20.80 -6.43 2.89
N LEU A 182 -20.93 -7.58 3.57
CA LEU A 182 -21.37 -7.62 4.98
C LEU A 182 -20.30 -7.15 5.97
N ASN A 183 -19.03 -7.15 5.56
CA ASN A 183 -17.88 -6.79 6.40
C ASN A 183 -16.94 -5.87 5.62
N PRO A 184 -17.23 -4.57 5.58
CA PRO A 184 -16.37 -3.59 4.93
C PRO A 184 -14.95 -3.59 5.52
N ILE A 185 -13.95 -3.33 4.66
CA ILE A 185 -12.54 -3.20 5.07
C ILE A 185 -12.21 -1.79 5.58
N LEU A 186 -13.05 -0.81 5.27
CA LEU A 186 -13.02 0.56 5.81
C LEU A 186 -14.25 0.84 6.69
#